data_AF-A0ABD2NUE4-F1
#
_entry.id   AF-A0ABD2NUE4-F1
#
_cell.length_a   1.000
_cell.length_b   1.000
_cell.length_c   1.000
_cell.angle_alpha   90.00
_cell.angle_beta   90.00
_cell.angle_gamma   90.00
#
_symmetry.space_group_name_H-M   'P 1'
#
loop_
_entity.id
_entity.type
_entity.pdbx_description
1 polymer ?
#
loop_
_entity_poly.entity_id
_entity_poly.type
_entity_poly.pdbx_seq_one_letter_code
_entity_poly.pdbx_strand_id
1 'polypeptide(L)'
;MFASLKNKIREETGNDLSKLTAKITSSTVQKIDSLRGKSFQGSHSSINSVISSEDFKEDGPLDLEELKKRIGRIEADFSRKLEYKEKEWSDIVFSKEKQLLLLEREKEEAYKQINNLREKLKAAEDFKQKLVEHQEDKEQIESFQTQELSKIKHLVLLRDKELVEKNSLLKETQLQLEKLRNEVTRLRRQEEHLSDVQDDLEALRHSSARDLAALASNLAESEEERRHLKDLIIVLKQRLANETSADEQLISERKLLEQRLEEAHLHLADIKTSWSDKITSLETQVGRLSRQAAEEGTERRRAIQEKEVLFEKVQQLEAELEYNKLELNNKNTKILRLTADLEELSADLKKIRAENEEHVAFLRTQLVSR
;
A
#
# COMPACT_ATOMS: atom_id res chain seq x y z
N MET A 1 -32.15 -2.93 3.46
CA MET A 1 -31.18 -2.73 2.37
C MET A 1 -31.83 -2.44 1.02
N PHE A 2 -32.88 -3.16 0.59
CA PHE A 2 -33.58 -2.86 -0.68
C PHE A 2 -34.33 -1.50 -0.72
N ALA A 3 -34.81 -1.00 0.42
CA ALA A 3 -35.51 0.28 0.50
C ALA A 3 -34.58 1.50 0.31
N SER A 4 -33.33 1.43 0.77
CA SER A 4 -32.39 2.56 0.60
C SER A 4 -31.84 2.63 -0.83
N LEU A 5 -31.70 1.49 -1.52
CA LEU A 5 -31.31 1.46 -2.93
C LEU A 5 -32.42 2.05 -3.83
N LYS A 6 -33.69 1.77 -3.51
CA LYS A 6 -34.85 2.37 -4.21
C LYS A 6 -34.90 3.89 -4.07
N ASN A 7 -34.63 4.41 -2.88
CA ASN A 7 -34.62 5.85 -2.64
C ASN A 7 -33.45 6.55 -3.35
N LYS A 8 -32.27 5.92 -3.39
CA LYS A 8 -31.09 6.49 -4.05
C LYS A 8 -31.24 6.58 -5.57
N ILE A 9 -31.85 5.57 -6.20
CA ILE A 9 -32.17 5.60 -7.64
C ILE A 9 -33.23 6.68 -7.95
N ARG A 10 -34.23 6.86 -7.08
CA ARG A 10 -35.27 7.89 -7.23
C ARG A 10 -34.69 9.31 -7.14
N GLU A 11 -33.69 9.51 -6.28
CA GLU A 11 -32.99 10.79 -6.09
C GLU A 11 -32.10 11.14 -7.28
N GLU A 12 -31.43 10.16 -7.89
CA GLU A 12 -30.49 10.38 -9.01
C GLU A 12 -31.13 10.47 -10.39
N THR A 13 -32.32 9.86 -10.59
CA THR A 13 -32.96 9.81 -11.93
C THR A 13 -34.28 10.55 -12.04
N GLY A 14 -34.81 11.09 -10.92
CA GLY A 14 -36.01 11.93 -10.88
C GLY A 14 -37.31 11.24 -11.32
N ASN A 15 -37.34 9.92 -11.53
CA ASN A 15 -38.51 9.19 -12.01
C ASN A 15 -38.71 7.86 -11.28
N ASP A 16 -39.97 7.57 -10.92
CA ASP A 16 -40.35 6.30 -10.29
C ASP A 16 -40.16 5.12 -11.26
N LEU A 17 -39.47 4.09 -10.77
CA LEU A 17 -39.25 2.80 -11.45
C LEU A 17 -40.56 2.16 -11.97
N SER A 18 -41.68 2.47 -11.33
CA SER A 18 -43.03 2.01 -11.71
C SER A 18 -43.49 2.51 -13.09
N LYS A 19 -42.89 3.58 -13.63
CA LYS A 19 -43.20 4.09 -14.99
C LYS A 19 -42.37 3.43 -16.09
N LEU A 20 -41.27 2.73 -15.75
CA LEU A 20 -40.43 2.05 -16.74
C LEU A 20 -41.06 0.73 -17.21
N THR A 21 -41.72 0.01 -16.29
CA THR A 21 -42.38 -1.27 -16.61
C THR A 21 -43.58 -1.09 -17.54
N ALA A 22 -44.24 0.07 -17.52
CA ALA A 22 -45.34 0.40 -18.44
C ALA A 22 -44.88 0.70 -19.88
N LYS A 23 -43.58 1.00 -20.09
CA LYS A 23 -43.01 1.27 -21.43
C LYS A 23 -42.49 0.01 -22.13
N ILE A 24 -42.19 -1.04 -21.37
CA ILE A 24 -41.67 -2.31 -21.90
C ILE A 24 -42.82 -3.23 -22.38
N THR A 25 -44.03 -3.13 -21.82
CA THR A 25 -45.19 -3.90 -22.30
C THR A 25 -45.99 -3.22 -23.42
N SER A 26 -45.70 -1.96 -23.75
CA SER A 26 -46.43 -1.22 -24.80
C SER A 26 -45.72 -1.19 -26.16
N SER A 27 -44.43 -1.55 -26.24
CA SER A 27 -43.61 -1.41 -27.46
C SER A 27 -43.37 -2.70 -28.25
N THR A 28 -43.89 -3.85 -27.79
CA THR A 28 -43.71 -5.16 -28.45
C THR A 28 -44.97 -5.74 -29.11
N VAL A 29 -46.05 -4.96 -29.25
CA VAL A 29 -47.31 -5.41 -29.89
C VAL A 29 -47.66 -4.65 -31.18
N GLN A 30 -46.76 -3.81 -31.71
CA GLN A 30 -47.03 -3.08 -32.96
C GLN A 30 -45.93 -3.28 -33.99
N LYS A 31 -45.80 -4.49 -34.58
CA LYS A 31 -45.14 -4.64 -35.89
C LYS A 31 -45.23 -5.99 -36.60
N ILE A 32 -46.34 -6.72 -36.51
CA ILE A 32 -46.66 -7.75 -37.52
C ILE A 32 -48.17 -7.63 -37.77
N ASP A 33 -48.59 -7.85 -39.02
CA ASP A 33 -49.94 -7.62 -39.57
C ASP A 33 -50.25 -6.20 -40.06
N SER A 34 -49.44 -5.74 -41.02
CA SER A 34 -49.90 -4.75 -42.01
C SER A 34 -49.45 -5.17 -43.42
N LEU A 35 -50.09 -6.21 -43.97
CA LEU A 35 -50.22 -6.46 -45.41
C LEU A 35 -51.54 -7.19 -45.68
N ARG A 36 -52.67 -6.56 -45.34
CA ARG A 36 -53.99 -6.99 -45.81
C ARG A 36 -54.94 -5.80 -45.95
N GLY A 37 -54.87 -5.16 -47.12
CA GLY A 37 -55.91 -4.27 -47.65
C GLY A 37 -55.94 -4.51 -49.16
N LYS A 38 -57.04 -5.06 -49.71
CA LYS A 38 -58.16 -4.29 -50.33
C LYS A 38 -57.64 -3.48 -51.53
N SER A 39 -58.20 -3.53 -52.73
CA SER A 39 -59.53 -3.90 -53.23
C SER A 39 -59.54 -3.53 -54.72
N PHE A 40 -60.35 -4.17 -55.57
CA PHE A 40 -61.12 -3.63 -56.72
C PHE A 40 -61.81 -4.87 -57.37
N GLN A 41 -63.13 -5.05 -57.29
CA GLN A 41 -64.16 -4.49 -58.20
C GLN A 41 -63.81 -4.90 -59.65
N GLY A 42 -64.51 -5.83 -60.31
CA GLY A 42 -65.95 -5.84 -60.57
C GLY A 42 -66.21 -5.23 -61.95
N SER A 43 -66.41 -6.06 -62.99
CA SER A 43 -67.04 -5.79 -64.32
C SER A 43 -67.04 -7.14 -65.07
N HIS A 44 -68.15 -7.85 -65.30
CA HIS A 44 -69.29 -7.58 -66.19
C HIS A 44 -68.93 -7.24 -67.64
N SER A 45 -68.97 -8.25 -68.52
CA SER A 45 -69.58 -8.26 -69.86
C SER A 45 -69.30 -9.63 -70.51
N SER A 46 -70.25 -10.54 -70.75
CA SER A 46 -71.46 -10.50 -71.59
C SER A 46 -71.19 -10.86 -73.06
N ILE A 47 -71.94 -11.87 -73.50
CA ILE A 47 -72.54 -12.04 -74.84
C ILE A 47 -71.73 -12.87 -75.87
N ASN A 48 -72.27 -14.07 -76.08
CA ASN A 48 -72.60 -14.75 -77.35
C ASN A 48 -71.65 -14.57 -78.54
N SER A 49 -71.29 -15.71 -79.12
CA SER A 49 -71.38 -15.88 -80.57
C SER A 49 -71.45 -17.37 -80.94
N VAL A 50 -72.67 -17.89 -81.07
CA VAL A 50 -73.26 -18.41 -82.33
C VAL A 50 -72.46 -19.54 -82.99
N ILE A 51 -72.92 -20.78 -82.84
CA ILE A 51 -72.85 -21.77 -83.92
C ILE A 51 -74.29 -21.96 -84.38
N SER A 52 -74.63 -21.23 -85.44
CA SER A 52 -75.81 -21.45 -86.29
C SER A 52 -75.73 -22.86 -86.85
N SER A 53 -76.69 -23.71 -86.48
CA SER A 53 -77.14 -24.81 -87.32
C SER A 53 -78.28 -24.28 -88.19
N GLU A 54 -77.93 -23.72 -89.35
CA GLU A 54 -78.88 -23.29 -90.37
C GLU A 54 -78.78 -24.26 -91.57
N ASP A 55 -79.94 -24.79 -91.95
CA ASP A 55 -80.37 -25.28 -93.25
C ASP A 55 -79.50 -26.25 -94.06
N PHE A 56 -79.96 -27.51 -94.12
CA PHE A 56 -79.93 -28.29 -95.36
C PHE A 56 -81.27 -29.03 -95.53
N LYS A 57 -82.12 -28.51 -96.42
CA LYS A 57 -83.20 -29.27 -97.07
C LYS A 57 -82.96 -29.31 -98.57
N GLU A 58 -83.04 -30.54 -99.06
CA GLU A 58 -83.48 -31.05 -100.37
C GLU A 58 -82.76 -30.70 -101.69
N ASP A 59 -82.51 -31.80 -102.42
CA ASP A 59 -82.37 -32.02 -103.86
C ASP A 59 -81.12 -31.60 -104.65
N GLY A 60 -80.37 -32.63 -105.10
CA GLY A 60 -79.48 -32.59 -106.27
C GLY A 60 -78.09 -33.21 -106.02
N PRO A 61 -77.59 -34.14 -106.87
CA PRO A 61 -76.34 -34.85 -106.63
C PRO A 61 -75.13 -33.91 -106.81
N LEU A 62 -74.39 -33.68 -105.73
CA LEU A 62 -73.13 -32.93 -105.74
C LEU A 62 -71.94 -33.91 -105.65
N ASP A 63 -70.95 -33.67 -106.50
CA ASP A 63 -69.78 -34.49 -106.76
C ASP A 63 -68.92 -34.73 -105.49
N LEU A 64 -68.65 -36.00 -105.19
CA LEU A 64 -67.94 -36.48 -103.99
C LEU A 64 -66.53 -35.87 -103.85
N GLU A 65 -65.94 -35.43 -104.98
CA GLU A 65 -64.61 -34.82 -105.01
C GLU A 65 -64.56 -33.36 -104.53
N GLU A 66 -65.64 -32.59 -104.69
CA GLU A 66 -65.67 -31.21 -104.25
C GLU A 66 -65.88 -31.10 -102.74
N LEU A 67 -66.63 -32.04 -102.16
CA LEU A 67 -66.77 -32.23 -100.70
C LEU A 67 -65.45 -32.66 -100.05
N LYS A 68 -64.71 -33.60 -100.66
CA LYS A 68 -63.37 -34.01 -100.20
C LYS A 68 -62.37 -32.86 -100.20
N LYS A 69 -62.34 -32.04 -101.26
CA LYS A 69 -61.49 -30.84 -101.31
C LYS A 69 -61.88 -29.78 -100.28
N ARG A 70 -63.15 -29.71 -99.90
CA ARG A 70 -63.62 -28.78 -98.86
C ARG A 70 -63.26 -29.28 -97.46
N ILE A 71 -63.44 -30.58 -97.20
CA ILE A 71 -63.00 -31.24 -95.96
C ILE A 71 -61.47 -31.14 -95.81
N GLY A 72 -60.69 -31.45 -96.85
CA GLY A 72 -59.22 -31.35 -96.80
C GLY A 72 -58.70 -29.92 -96.60
N ARG A 73 -59.40 -28.90 -97.12
CA ARG A 73 -59.11 -27.49 -96.81
C ARG A 73 -59.40 -27.14 -95.36
N ILE A 74 -60.53 -27.60 -94.83
CA ILE A 74 -60.92 -27.42 -93.44
C ILE A 74 -59.93 -28.12 -92.50
N GLU A 75 -59.54 -29.35 -92.79
CA GLU A 75 -58.55 -30.13 -92.03
C GLU A 75 -57.16 -29.48 -92.07
N ALA A 76 -56.72 -28.98 -93.23
CA ALA A 76 -55.47 -28.24 -93.36
C ALA A 76 -55.49 -26.91 -92.59
N ASP A 77 -56.62 -26.19 -92.61
CA ASP A 77 -56.78 -24.96 -91.84
C ASP A 77 -56.88 -25.21 -90.33
N PHE A 78 -57.52 -26.31 -89.91
CA PHE A 78 -57.49 -26.75 -88.51
C PHE A 78 -56.09 -27.16 -88.06
N SER A 79 -55.36 -27.91 -88.88
CA SER A 79 -53.98 -28.31 -88.59
C SER A 79 -53.08 -27.08 -88.45
N ARG A 80 -53.19 -26.11 -89.37
CA ARG A 80 -52.42 -24.86 -89.33
C ARG A 80 -52.78 -24.01 -88.10
N LYS A 81 -54.06 -23.96 -87.70
CA LYS A 81 -54.50 -23.29 -86.46
C LYS A 81 -53.98 -24.00 -85.21
N LEU A 82 -53.95 -25.33 -85.22
CA LEU A 82 -53.45 -26.14 -84.11
C LEU A 82 -51.95 -25.92 -83.93
N GLU A 83 -51.17 -26.00 -85.02
CA GLU A 83 -49.72 -25.71 -85.03
C GLU A 83 -49.42 -24.27 -84.59
N TYR A 84 -50.21 -23.30 -85.07
CA TYR A 84 -50.05 -21.91 -84.65
C TYR A 84 -50.34 -21.75 -83.14
N LYS A 85 -51.37 -22.41 -82.62
CA LYS A 85 -51.67 -22.42 -81.19
C LYS A 85 -50.59 -23.12 -80.39
N GLU A 86 -50.12 -24.28 -80.83
CA GLU A 86 -49.04 -25.03 -80.19
C GLU A 86 -47.76 -24.20 -80.11
N LYS A 87 -47.44 -23.47 -81.18
CA LYS A 87 -46.34 -22.50 -81.19
C LYS A 87 -46.55 -21.35 -80.22
N GLU A 88 -47.75 -20.74 -80.18
CA GLU A 88 -48.08 -19.69 -79.20
C GLU A 88 -47.94 -20.19 -77.75
N TRP A 89 -48.45 -21.39 -77.45
CA TRP A 89 -48.33 -22.02 -76.14
C TRP A 89 -46.87 -22.32 -75.79
N SER A 90 -46.09 -22.83 -76.74
CA SER A 90 -44.65 -23.07 -76.58
C SER A 90 -43.89 -21.77 -76.28
N ASP A 91 -44.18 -20.68 -77.00
CA ASP A 91 -43.55 -19.38 -76.78
C ASP A 91 -43.92 -18.80 -75.40
N ILE A 92 -45.17 -18.97 -74.95
CA ILE A 92 -45.61 -18.55 -73.62
C ILE A 92 -44.91 -19.35 -72.53
N VAL A 93 -44.82 -20.68 -72.66
CA VAL A 93 -44.13 -21.55 -71.70
C VAL A 93 -42.66 -21.18 -71.62
N PHE A 94 -41.98 -21.03 -72.76
CA PHE A 94 -40.58 -20.63 -72.81
C PHE A 94 -40.33 -19.25 -72.15
N SER A 95 -41.22 -18.28 -72.42
CA SER A 95 -41.16 -16.97 -71.78
C SER A 95 -41.35 -17.04 -70.26
N LYS A 96 -42.28 -17.89 -69.79
CA LYS A 96 -42.53 -18.10 -68.35
C LYS A 96 -41.41 -18.83 -67.65
N GLU A 97 -40.82 -19.85 -68.27
CA GLU A 97 -39.63 -20.55 -67.74
C GLU A 97 -38.44 -19.59 -67.62
N LYS A 98 -38.21 -18.74 -68.63
CA LYS A 98 -37.16 -17.71 -68.57
C LYS A 98 -37.42 -16.70 -67.45
N GLN A 99 -38.67 -16.25 -67.26
CA GLN A 99 -39.05 -15.38 -66.15
C GLN A 99 -38.83 -16.06 -64.79
N LEU A 100 -39.17 -17.33 -64.67
CA LEU A 100 -39.01 -18.10 -63.44
C LEU A 100 -37.53 -18.27 -63.06
N LEU A 101 -36.68 -18.56 -64.04
CA LEU A 101 -35.23 -18.64 -63.84
C LEU A 101 -34.63 -17.31 -63.35
N LEU A 102 -35.07 -16.18 -63.92
CA LEU A 102 -34.62 -14.84 -63.49
C LEU A 102 -35.06 -14.55 -62.05
N LEU A 103 -36.32 -14.83 -61.71
CA LEU A 103 -36.83 -14.66 -60.35
C LEU A 103 -36.12 -15.55 -59.34
N GLU A 104 -35.77 -16.78 -59.71
CA GLU A 104 -35.03 -17.69 -58.84
C GLU A 104 -33.61 -17.21 -58.58
N ARG A 105 -32.94 -16.67 -59.61
CA ARG A 105 -31.63 -16.02 -59.46
C ARG A 105 -31.70 -14.76 -58.59
N GLU A 106 -32.68 -13.90 -58.81
CA GLU A 106 -32.90 -12.69 -57.99
C GLU A 106 -33.18 -13.05 -56.52
N LYS A 107 -33.97 -14.10 -56.29
CA LYS A 107 -34.23 -14.64 -54.95
C LYS A 107 -32.93 -15.12 -54.29
N GLU A 108 -32.09 -15.89 -54.98
CA GLU A 108 -30.79 -16.32 -54.45
C GLU A 108 -29.86 -15.15 -54.12
N GLU A 109 -29.80 -14.14 -54.99
CA GLU A 109 -29.03 -12.92 -54.75
C GLU A 109 -29.54 -12.16 -53.51
N ALA A 110 -30.86 -12.03 -53.36
CA ALA A 110 -31.47 -11.42 -52.19
C ALA A 110 -31.12 -12.20 -50.91
N TYR A 111 -31.15 -13.54 -50.93
CA TYR A 111 -30.72 -14.35 -49.78
C TYR A 111 -29.24 -14.15 -49.44
N LYS A 112 -28.36 -14.08 -50.44
CA LYS A 112 -26.93 -13.78 -50.22
C LYS A 112 -26.73 -12.40 -49.59
N GLN A 113 -27.46 -11.38 -50.06
CA GLN A 113 -27.42 -10.04 -49.49
C GLN A 113 -27.94 -10.00 -48.05
N ILE A 114 -29.05 -10.69 -47.75
CA ILE A 114 -29.58 -10.80 -46.38
C ILE A 114 -28.57 -11.45 -45.45
N ASN A 115 -27.92 -12.54 -45.87
CA ASN A 115 -26.92 -13.20 -45.04
C ASN A 115 -25.69 -12.29 -44.79
N ASN A 116 -25.20 -11.60 -45.83
CA ASN A 116 -24.10 -10.65 -45.68
C ASN A 116 -24.45 -9.50 -44.70
N LEU A 117 -25.67 -8.95 -44.81
CA LEU A 117 -26.15 -7.90 -43.91
C LEU A 117 -26.30 -8.42 -42.47
N ARG A 118 -26.75 -9.66 -42.27
CA ARG A 118 -26.83 -10.30 -40.95
C ARG A 118 -25.44 -10.48 -40.33
N GLU A 119 -24.44 -10.90 -41.10
CA GLU A 119 -23.06 -11.03 -40.63
C GLU A 119 -22.47 -9.67 -40.24
N LYS A 120 -22.69 -8.64 -41.07
CA LYS A 120 -22.26 -7.26 -40.75
C LYS A 120 -22.95 -6.71 -39.51
N LEU A 121 -24.26 -6.96 -39.37
CA LEU A 121 -25.01 -6.54 -38.19
C LEU A 121 -24.46 -7.21 -36.93
N LYS A 122 -24.23 -8.52 -36.97
CA LYS A 122 -23.62 -9.26 -35.85
C LYS A 122 -22.23 -8.73 -35.50
N ALA A 123 -21.38 -8.47 -36.49
CA ALA A 123 -20.06 -7.90 -36.26
C ALA A 123 -20.11 -6.51 -35.63
N ALA A 124 -21.09 -5.68 -36.02
CA ALA A 124 -21.31 -4.36 -35.42
C ALA A 124 -21.82 -4.46 -33.98
N GLU A 125 -22.70 -5.42 -33.68
CA GLU A 125 -23.18 -5.71 -32.32
C GLU A 125 -22.04 -6.20 -31.42
N ASP A 126 -21.21 -7.13 -31.89
CA ASP A 126 -20.03 -7.62 -31.17
C ASP A 126 -19.02 -6.48 -30.90
N PHE A 127 -18.81 -5.59 -31.87
CA PHE A 127 -17.92 -4.43 -31.69
C PHE A 127 -18.48 -3.45 -30.66
N LYS A 128 -19.79 -3.17 -30.71
CA LYS A 128 -20.46 -2.33 -29.72
C LYS A 128 -20.35 -2.92 -28.31
N GLN A 129 -20.53 -4.23 -28.16
CA GLN A 129 -20.42 -4.93 -26.89
C GLN A 129 -19.02 -4.75 -26.29
N LYS A 130 -17.97 -4.98 -27.09
CA LYS A 130 -16.57 -4.76 -26.65
C LYS A 130 -16.30 -3.31 -26.24
N LEU A 131 -16.92 -2.35 -26.91
CA LEU A 131 -16.74 -0.93 -26.60
C LEU A 131 -17.36 -0.56 -25.24
N VAL A 132 -18.49 -1.17 -24.89
CA VAL A 132 -19.10 -1.03 -23.56
C VAL A 132 -18.23 -1.67 -22.49
N GLU A 133 -17.75 -2.90 -22.71
CA GLU A 133 -16.85 -3.60 -21.78
C GLU A 133 -15.56 -2.79 -21.52
N HIS A 134 -14.94 -2.24 -22.58
CA HIS A 134 -13.77 -1.38 -22.42
C HIS A 134 -14.07 -0.09 -21.62
N GLN A 135 -15.28 0.46 -21.75
CA GLN A 135 -15.69 1.64 -20.98
C GLN A 135 -15.89 1.28 -19.50
N GLU A 136 -16.50 0.14 -19.19
CA GLU A 136 -16.65 -0.37 -17.82
C GLU A 136 -15.29 -0.66 -17.18
N ASP A 137 -14.37 -1.32 -17.89
CA ASP A 137 -13.01 -1.60 -17.42
C ASP A 137 -12.25 -0.29 -17.12
N LYS A 138 -12.39 0.71 -17.99
CA LYS A 138 -11.78 2.02 -17.80
C LYS A 138 -12.29 2.69 -16.53
N GLU A 139 -13.60 2.71 -16.31
CA GLU A 139 -14.23 3.28 -15.11
C GLU A 139 -13.80 2.54 -13.83
N GLN A 140 -13.65 1.22 -13.88
CA GLN A 140 -13.12 0.43 -12.77
C GLN A 140 -11.66 0.80 -12.45
N ILE A 141 -10.81 0.94 -13.48
CA ILE A 141 -9.41 1.34 -13.31
C ILE A 141 -9.33 2.74 -12.70
N GLU A 142 -10.11 3.71 -13.20
CA GLU A 142 -10.15 5.08 -12.65
C GLU A 142 -10.63 5.10 -11.19
N SER A 143 -11.60 4.24 -10.83
CA SER A 143 -12.06 4.08 -9.46
C SER A 143 -10.96 3.55 -8.53
N PHE A 144 -10.26 2.49 -8.95
CA PHE A 144 -9.14 1.94 -8.18
C PHE A 144 -8.00 2.96 -8.03
N GLN A 145 -7.64 3.66 -9.11
CA GLN A 145 -6.62 4.71 -9.05
C GLN A 145 -7.00 5.82 -8.06
N THR A 146 -8.26 6.27 -8.07
CA THR A 146 -8.74 7.29 -7.13
C THR A 146 -8.67 6.81 -5.68
N GLN A 147 -9.02 5.54 -5.43
CA GLN A 147 -8.93 4.94 -4.11
C GLN A 147 -7.48 4.83 -3.62
N GLU A 148 -6.57 4.35 -4.47
CA GLU A 148 -5.15 4.22 -4.14
C GLU A 148 -4.48 5.58 -3.92
N LEU A 149 -4.80 6.58 -4.75
CA LEU A 149 -4.34 7.97 -4.55
C LEU A 149 -4.81 8.54 -3.20
N SER A 150 -6.04 8.25 -2.79
CA SER A 150 -6.56 8.66 -1.48
C SER A 150 -5.79 8.01 -0.32
N LYS A 151 -5.48 6.72 -0.43
CA LYS A 151 -4.66 6.01 0.57
C LYS A 151 -3.24 6.58 0.65
N ILE A 152 -2.60 6.80 -0.50
CA ILE A 152 -1.27 7.41 -0.56
C ILE A 152 -1.29 8.81 0.07
N LYS A 153 -2.29 9.64 -0.26
CA LYS A 153 -2.47 10.97 0.33
C LYS A 153 -2.60 10.90 1.85
N HIS A 154 -3.39 9.96 2.37
CA HIS A 154 -3.53 9.78 3.82
C HIS A 154 -2.21 9.37 4.49
N LEU A 155 -1.47 8.44 3.89
CA LEU A 155 -0.15 8.02 4.39
C LEU A 155 0.85 9.18 4.40
N VAL A 156 0.90 9.99 3.34
CA VAL A 156 1.77 11.18 3.28
C VAL A 156 1.42 12.16 4.40
N LEU A 157 0.14 12.49 4.60
CA LEU A 157 -0.29 13.39 5.66
C LEU A 157 0.06 12.88 7.07
N LEU A 158 -0.06 11.56 7.30
CA LEU A 158 0.37 10.95 8.56
C LEU A 158 1.88 11.09 8.76
N ARG A 159 2.68 10.86 7.70
CA ARG A 159 4.14 11.02 7.77
C ARG A 159 4.56 12.47 7.99
N ASP A 160 3.90 13.42 7.36
CA ASP A 160 4.16 14.85 7.59
C ASP A 160 3.87 15.23 9.04
N LYS A 161 2.77 14.73 9.61
CA LYS A 161 2.43 14.95 11.02
C LYS A 161 3.48 14.34 11.96
N GLU A 162 3.86 13.08 11.74
CA GLU A 162 4.93 12.42 12.50
C GLU A 162 6.26 13.20 12.41
N LEU A 163 6.61 13.70 11.22
CA LEU A 163 7.83 14.48 11.01
C LEU A 163 7.80 15.78 11.82
N VAL A 164 6.68 16.50 11.81
CA VAL A 164 6.51 17.72 12.61
C VAL A 164 6.66 17.43 14.11
N GLU A 165 6.03 16.38 14.63
CA GLU A 165 6.12 15.98 16.03
C GLU A 165 7.56 15.56 16.43
N LYS A 166 8.26 14.83 15.56
CA LYS A 166 9.67 14.47 15.79
C LYS A 166 10.58 15.70 15.78
N ASN A 167 10.31 16.65 14.90
CA ASN A 167 11.10 17.88 14.82
C ASN A 167 10.87 18.79 16.04
N SER A 168 9.65 18.87 16.58
CA SER A 168 9.39 19.59 17.84
C SER A 168 10.12 18.94 19.01
N LEU A 169 10.05 17.61 19.15
CA LEU A 169 10.76 16.87 20.19
C LEU A 169 12.29 17.03 20.07
N LEU A 170 12.82 17.04 18.84
CA LEU A 170 14.24 17.28 18.60
C LEU A 170 14.67 18.68 19.07
N LYS A 171 13.87 19.72 18.80
CA LYS A 171 14.16 21.08 19.29
C LYS A 171 14.13 21.15 20.82
N GLU A 172 13.15 20.51 21.45
CA GLU A 172 13.06 20.48 22.92
C GLU A 172 14.26 19.78 23.56
N THR A 173 14.66 18.63 23.02
CA THR A 173 15.84 17.88 23.51
C THR A 173 17.15 18.63 23.26
N GLN A 174 17.28 19.34 22.14
CA GLN A 174 18.42 20.24 21.87
C GLN A 174 18.50 21.37 22.90
N LEU A 175 17.38 22.02 23.23
CA LEU A 175 17.32 23.05 24.26
C LEU A 175 17.69 22.51 25.65
N GLN A 176 17.26 21.28 25.98
CA GLN A 176 17.66 20.63 27.24
C GLN A 176 19.16 20.32 27.27
N LEU A 177 19.73 19.84 26.16
CA LEU A 177 21.16 19.60 26.05
C LEU A 177 21.98 20.90 26.22
N GLU A 178 21.54 22.01 25.64
CA GLU A 178 22.19 23.30 25.83
C GLU A 178 22.13 23.76 27.29
N LYS A 179 20.98 23.60 27.97
CA LYS A 179 20.87 23.89 29.40
C LYS A 179 21.84 23.06 30.23
N LEU A 180 21.93 21.77 29.99
CA LEU A 180 22.86 20.88 30.70
C LEU A 180 24.33 21.23 30.40
N ARG A 181 24.67 21.57 29.16
CA ARG A 181 26.03 22.03 28.81
C ARG A 181 26.41 23.31 29.54
N ASN A 182 25.49 24.26 29.64
CA ASN A 182 25.71 25.49 30.40
C ASN A 182 25.92 25.20 31.88
N GLU A 183 25.14 24.28 32.44
CA GLU A 183 25.26 23.87 33.84
C GLU A 183 26.58 23.15 34.13
N VAL A 184 27.02 22.25 33.26
CA VAL A 184 28.35 21.61 33.35
C VAL A 184 29.45 22.68 33.31
N THR A 185 29.34 23.66 32.43
CA THR A 185 30.32 24.75 32.34
C THR A 185 30.32 25.61 33.61
N ARG A 186 29.15 25.85 34.21
CA ARG A 186 29.01 26.57 35.49
C ARG A 186 29.66 25.79 36.63
N LEU A 187 29.42 24.48 36.71
CA LEU A 187 29.96 23.60 37.74
C LEU A 187 31.49 23.50 37.66
N ARG A 188 32.07 23.38 36.46
CA ARG A 188 33.53 23.37 36.27
C ARG A 188 34.22 24.61 36.86
N ARG A 189 33.64 25.79 36.68
CA ARG A 189 34.18 27.02 37.30
C ARG A 189 34.10 26.98 38.82
N GLN A 190 33.05 26.37 39.37
CA GLN A 190 32.93 26.19 40.82
C GLN A 190 33.93 25.17 41.35
N GLU A 191 34.23 24.11 40.59
CA GLU A 191 35.28 23.14 40.92
C GLU A 191 36.67 23.80 40.96
N GLU A 192 36.98 24.67 40.00
CA GLU A 192 38.22 25.47 40.00
C GLU A 192 38.32 26.35 41.27
N HIS A 193 37.27 27.12 41.59
CA HIS A 193 37.25 27.94 42.81
C HIS A 193 37.37 27.11 44.09
N LEU A 194 36.79 25.91 44.12
CA LEU A 194 36.89 25.02 45.27
C LEU A 194 38.32 24.50 45.44
N SER A 195 39.02 24.22 44.33
CA SER A 195 40.44 23.87 44.34
C SER A 195 41.29 25.00 44.90
N ASP A 196 41.09 26.24 44.44
CA ASP A 196 41.84 27.40 44.95
C ASP A 196 41.67 27.58 46.47
N VAL A 197 40.43 27.45 46.97
CA VAL A 197 40.13 27.56 48.41
C VAL A 197 40.76 26.41 49.21
N GLN A 198 40.84 25.20 48.62
CA GLN A 198 41.52 24.08 49.26
C GLN A 198 43.02 24.33 49.39
N ASP A 199 43.66 24.84 48.33
CA ASP A 199 45.08 25.20 48.34
C ASP A 199 45.37 26.30 49.38
N ASP A 200 44.53 27.34 49.46
CA ASP A 200 44.64 28.40 50.47
C ASP A 200 44.51 27.85 51.91
N LEU A 201 43.57 26.93 52.14
CA LEU A 201 43.40 26.29 53.45
C LEU A 201 44.60 25.42 53.83
N GLU A 202 45.19 24.70 52.89
CA GLU A 202 46.41 23.92 53.12
C GLU A 202 47.60 24.84 53.42
N ALA A 203 47.75 25.94 52.68
CA ALA A 203 48.77 26.95 52.94
C ALA A 203 48.64 27.55 54.36
N LEU A 204 47.41 27.89 54.79
CA LEU A 204 47.13 28.40 56.13
C LEU A 204 47.42 27.35 57.21
N ARG A 205 47.05 26.08 57.00
CA ARG A 205 47.38 24.98 57.92
C ARG A 205 48.89 24.81 58.06
N HIS A 206 49.64 24.85 56.97
CA HIS A 206 51.09 24.76 57.00
C HIS A 206 51.72 25.97 57.71
N SER A 207 51.25 27.19 57.46
CA SER A 207 51.73 28.38 58.17
C SER A 207 51.45 28.28 59.66
N SER A 208 50.21 27.96 60.04
CA SER A 208 49.81 27.80 61.44
C SER A 208 50.61 26.71 62.16
N ALA A 209 50.86 25.58 61.49
CA ALA A 209 51.68 24.51 62.05
C ALA A 209 53.15 24.94 62.28
N ARG A 210 53.72 25.72 61.35
CA ARG A 210 55.06 26.30 61.51
C ARG A 210 55.11 27.29 62.67
N ASP A 211 54.13 28.19 62.77
CA ASP A 211 54.04 29.17 63.84
C ASP A 211 53.88 28.48 65.21
N LEU A 212 53.03 27.44 65.29
CA LEU A 212 52.88 26.62 66.50
C LEU A 212 54.18 25.92 66.88
N ALA A 213 54.90 25.34 65.92
CA ALA A 213 56.19 24.70 66.17
C ALA A 213 57.25 25.70 66.66
N ALA A 214 57.28 26.91 66.08
CA ALA A 214 58.17 27.99 66.51
C ALA A 214 57.84 28.46 67.93
N LEU A 215 56.56 28.66 68.24
CA LEU A 215 56.10 29.03 69.58
C LEU A 215 56.40 27.93 70.62
N ALA A 216 56.20 26.66 70.26
CA ALA A 216 56.55 25.53 71.12
C ALA A 216 58.06 25.47 71.38
N SER A 217 58.89 25.74 70.38
CA SER A 217 60.35 25.83 70.54
C SER A 217 60.75 26.97 71.47
N ASN A 218 60.21 28.18 71.27
CA ASN A 218 60.48 29.35 72.12
C ASN A 218 60.01 29.11 73.56
N LEU A 219 58.87 28.46 73.74
CA LEU A 219 58.36 28.07 75.05
C LEU A 219 59.31 27.07 75.73
N ALA A 220 59.80 26.06 75.01
CA ALA A 220 60.75 25.09 75.54
C ALA A 220 62.07 25.75 75.96
N GLU A 221 62.59 26.68 75.16
CA GLU A 221 63.78 27.47 75.50
C GLU A 221 63.57 28.29 76.77
N SER A 222 62.47 29.05 76.86
CA SER A 222 62.15 29.85 78.05
C SER A 222 61.88 28.98 79.29
N GLU A 223 61.27 27.79 79.11
CA GLU A 223 61.10 26.85 80.21
C GLU A 223 62.42 26.28 80.71
N GLU A 224 63.38 26.00 79.83
CA GLU A 224 64.71 25.53 80.20
C GLU A 224 65.49 26.63 80.91
N GLU A 225 65.46 27.87 80.42
CA GLU A 225 65.99 29.03 81.14
C GLU A 225 65.37 29.17 82.53
N ARG A 226 64.03 29.03 82.62
CA ARG A 226 63.31 29.06 83.88
C ARG A 226 63.71 27.88 84.79
N ARG A 227 63.97 26.69 84.26
CA ARG A 227 64.48 25.54 85.01
C ARG A 227 65.88 25.84 85.54
N HIS A 228 66.81 26.29 84.70
CA HIS A 228 68.15 26.69 85.12
C HIS A 228 68.14 27.77 86.21
N LEU A 229 67.31 28.80 86.08
CA LEU A 229 67.15 29.82 87.11
C LEU A 229 66.53 29.27 88.40
N LYS A 230 65.53 28.38 88.29
CA LYS A 230 64.95 27.69 89.45
C LYS A 230 65.99 26.81 90.13
N ASP A 231 66.78 26.04 89.38
CA ASP A 231 67.84 25.19 89.90
C ASP A 231 68.92 26.02 90.59
N LEU A 232 69.31 27.16 90.00
CA LEU A 232 70.20 28.12 90.65
C LEU A 232 69.60 28.64 91.96
N ILE A 233 68.32 29.02 91.96
CA ILE A 233 67.61 29.43 93.18
C ILE A 233 67.55 28.29 94.19
N ILE A 234 67.31 27.04 93.78
CA ILE A 234 67.29 25.87 94.66
C ILE A 234 68.67 25.61 95.23
N VAL A 235 69.74 25.63 94.43
CA VAL A 235 71.12 25.50 94.92
C VAL A 235 71.43 26.61 95.92
N LEU A 236 71.04 27.86 95.63
CA LEU A 236 71.19 29.00 96.54
C LEU A 236 70.34 28.84 97.81
N LYS A 237 69.10 28.35 97.68
CA LYS A 237 68.19 28.08 98.80
C LYS A 237 68.61 26.85 99.60
N GLN A 238 69.18 25.81 99.02
CA GLN A 238 69.75 24.65 99.70
C GLN A 238 71.07 25.03 100.39
N ARG A 239 71.83 25.96 99.80
CA ARG A 239 72.92 26.65 100.52
C ARG A 239 72.41 27.42 101.74
N LEU A 240 71.19 27.97 101.65
CA LEU A 240 70.52 28.76 102.70
C LEU A 240 69.71 27.90 103.69
N ALA A 241 69.28 26.71 103.26
CA ALA A 241 68.32 25.82 103.91
C ALA A 241 68.85 24.39 103.88
N ASN A 242 70.16 24.22 104.12
CA ASN A 242 70.71 22.98 104.62
C ASN A 242 70.12 22.75 106.02
N GLU A 243 68.84 22.40 106.02
CA GLU A 243 67.96 22.03 107.12
C GLU A 243 66.52 21.81 106.58
N THR A 244 66.30 20.91 105.60
CA THR A 244 64.94 20.35 105.40
C THR A 244 64.92 18.91 104.86
N SER A 245 63.87 18.20 105.27
CA SER A 245 63.73 16.74 105.36
C SER A 245 63.25 16.08 104.05
N ALA A 246 63.68 14.83 103.83
CA ALA A 246 63.50 14.01 102.64
C ALA A 246 62.03 13.71 102.22
N ASP A 247 61.06 13.91 103.11
CA ASP A 247 59.65 13.57 102.86
C ASP A 247 58.95 14.48 101.83
N GLU A 248 59.30 15.77 101.77
CA GLU A 248 58.63 16.70 100.84
C GLU A 248 59.00 16.44 99.37
N GLN A 249 60.19 15.90 99.12
CA GLN A 249 60.66 15.57 97.77
C GLN A 249 59.85 14.40 97.19
N LEU A 250 59.63 13.35 97.99
CA LEU A 250 58.86 12.17 97.57
C LEU A 250 57.40 12.52 97.24
N ILE A 251 56.78 13.46 97.97
CA ILE A 251 55.42 13.92 97.70
C ILE A 251 55.34 14.68 96.37
N SER A 252 56.36 15.48 96.04
CA SER A 252 56.41 16.24 94.77
C SER A 252 56.62 15.33 93.55
N GLU A 253 57.48 14.32 93.68
CA GLU A 253 57.75 13.34 92.63
C GLU A 253 56.51 12.48 92.33
N ARG A 254 55.80 12.04 93.38
CA ARG A 254 54.53 11.31 93.23
C ARG A 254 53.50 12.11 92.44
N LYS A 255 53.33 13.40 92.73
CA LYS A 255 52.38 14.27 92.00
C LYS A 255 52.75 14.42 90.52
N LEU A 256 54.04 14.55 90.20
CA LEU A 256 54.50 14.67 88.82
C LEU A 256 54.25 13.37 88.04
N LEU A 257 54.48 12.22 88.67
CA LEU A 257 54.20 10.92 88.06
C LEU A 257 52.70 10.70 87.84
N GLU A 258 51.85 11.11 88.78
CA GLU A 258 50.39 11.07 88.61
C GLU A 258 49.92 11.95 87.45
N GLN A 259 50.49 13.15 87.28
CA GLN A 259 50.18 14.03 86.14
C GLN A 259 50.58 13.41 84.80
N ARG A 260 51.79 12.85 84.69
CA ARG A 260 52.25 12.18 83.45
C ARG A 260 51.40 10.97 83.10
N LEU A 261 50.95 10.22 84.10
CA LEU A 261 50.06 9.08 83.88
C LEU A 261 48.70 9.54 83.33
N GLU A 262 48.15 10.63 83.88
CA GLU A 262 46.88 11.20 83.39
C GLU A 262 47.02 11.75 81.96
N GLU A 263 48.10 12.46 81.65
CA GLU A 263 48.40 12.93 80.29
C GLU A 263 48.50 11.76 79.29
N ALA A 264 49.18 10.68 79.68
CA ALA A 264 49.28 9.47 78.86
C ALA A 264 47.91 8.80 78.63
N HIS A 265 47.02 8.79 79.63
CA HIS A 265 45.65 8.29 79.49
C HIS A 265 44.82 9.16 78.54
N LEU A 266 44.93 10.48 78.62
CA LEU A 266 44.24 11.40 77.71
C LEU A 266 44.72 11.20 76.26
N HIS A 267 46.03 11.13 76.03
CA HIS A 267 46.57 10.85 74.70
C HIS A 267 46.11 9.50 74.14
N LEU A 268 46.05 8.45 74.98
CA LEU A 268 45.55 7.15 74.55
C LEU A 268 44.05 7.20 74.22
N ALA A 269 43.27 7.97 74.96
CA ALA A 269 41.85 8.18 74.68
C ALA A 269 41.65 8.89 73.34
N ASP A 270 42.42 9.93 73.03
CA ASP A 270 42.37 10.65 71.75
C ASP A 270 42.76 9.76 70.56
N ILE A 271 43.79 8.92 70.73
CA ILE A 271 44.16 7.93 69.72
C ILE A 271 43.01 6.95 69.53
N LYS A 272 42.41 6.44 70.60
CA LYS A 272 41.30 5.47 70.52
C LYS A 272 40.08 6.07 69.83
N THR A 273 39.70 7.31 70.12
CA THR A 273 38.57 7.98 69.46
C THR A 273 38.87 8.20 67.98
N SER A 274 40.06 8.69 67.63
CA SER A 274 40.49 8.86 66.22
C SER A 274 40.46 7.56 65.43
N TRP A 275 40.92 6.45 66.01
CA TRP A 275 40.88 5.13 65.37
C TRP A 275 39.43 4.62 65.22
N SER A 276 38.58 4.87 66.21
CA SER A 276 37.15 4.50 66.16
C SER A 276 36.43 5.28 65.05
N ASP A 277 36.72 6.57 64.91
CA ASP A 277 36.18 7.42 63.83
C ASP A 277 36.67 6.95 62.46
N LYS A 278 37.94 6.53 62.36
CA LYS A 278 38.48 5.98 61.12
C LYS A 278 37.82 4.65 60.74
N ILE A 279 37.59 3.78 61.72
CA ILE A 279 36.88 2.51 61.52
C ILE A 279 35.46 2.77 61.02
N THR A 280 34.68 3.61 61.70
CA THR A 280 33.29 3.92 61.29
C THR A 280 33.21 4.55 59.90
N SER A 281 34.17 5.41 59.55
CA SER A 281 34.31 5.98 58.21
C SER A 281 34.54 4.90 57.15
N LEU A 282 35.47 3.96 57.41
CA LEU A 282 35.77 2.84 56.51
C LEU A 282 34.59 1.88 56.40
N GLU A 283 33.93 1.54 57.51
CA GLU A 283 32.71 0.70 57.51
C GLU A 283 31.61 1.34 56.66
N THR A 284 31.42 2.66 56.77
CA THR A 284 30.47 3.40 55.94
C THR A 284 30.85 3.32 54.46
N GLN A 285 32.13 3.47 54.13
CA GLN A 285 32.63 3.37 52.75
C GLN A 285 32.44 1.96 52.18
N VAL A 286 32.79 0.92 52.93
CA VAL A 286 32.57 -0.49 52.56
C VAL A 286 31.09 -0.78 52.37
N GLY A 287 30.22 -0.22 53.23
CA GLY A 287 28.76 -0.34 53.11
C GLY A 287 28.19 0.36 51.88
N ARG A 288 28.80 1.46 51.41
CA ARG A 288 28.43 2.12 50.14
C ARG A 288 28.90 1.31 48.93
N LEU A 289 30.16 0.87 48.92
CA LEU A 289 30.72 0.07 47.83
C LEU A 289 29.97 -1.26 47.67
N SER A 290 29.61 -1.93 48.77
CA SER A 290 28.82 -3.17 48.72
C SER A 290 27.44 -2.95 48.09
N ARG A 291 26.77 -1.83 48.40
CA ARG A 291 25.49 -1.46 47.77
C ARG A 291 25.66 -1.15 46.29
N GLN A 292 26.66 -0.35 45.94
CA GLN A 292 26.96 -0.01 44.55
C GLN A 292 27.26 -1.27 43.73
N ALA A 293 28.06 -2.20 44.24
CA ALA A 293 28.35 -3.47 43.56
C ALA A 293 27.09 -4.32 43.36
N ALA A 294 26.15 -4.30 44.32
CA ALA A 294 24.87 -4.99 44.19
C ALA A 294 23.99 -4.34 43.10
N GLU A 295 23.90 -3.02 43.08
CA GLU A 295 23.16 -2.24 42.07
C GLU A 295 23.74 -2.46 40.67
N GLU A 296 25.06 -2.34 40.49
CA GLU A 296 25.75 -2.63 39.23
C GLU A 296 25.54 -4.07 38.79
N GLY A 297 25.53 -5.03 39.72
CA GLY A 297 25.23 -6.43 39.44
C GLY A 297 23.78 -6.63 38.95
N THR A 298 22.82 -5.89 39.48
CA THR A 298 21.43 -5.92 38.99
C THR A 298 21.29 -5.28 37.62
N GLU A 299 21.93 -4.13 37.38
CA GLU A 299 21.88 -3.42 36.10
C GLU A 299 22.53 -4.24 35.00
N ARG A 300 23.68 -4.87 35.29
CA ARG A 300 24.35 -5.79 34.35
C ARG A 300 23.46 -6.95 33.94
N ARG A 301 22.71 -7.55 34.88
CA ARG A 301 21.76 -8.62 34.56
C ARG A 301 20.61 -8.13 33.68
N ARG A 302 20.06 -6.94 33.96
CA ARG A 302 19.01 -6.33 33.13
C ARG A 302 19.51 -6.07 31.70
N ALA A 303 20.69 -5.47 31.56
CA ALA A 303 21.30 -5.21 30.27
C ALA A 303 21.57 -6.50 29.46
N ILE A 304 21.97 -7.60 30.12
CA ILE A 304 22.13 -8.90 29.46
C ILE A 304 20.79 -9.44 28.97
N GLN A 305 19.74 -9.38 29.79
CA GLN A 305 18.39 -9.82 29.39
C GLN A 305 17.84 -9.00 28.21
N GLU A 306 17.99 -7.67 28.25
CA GLU A 306 17.58 -6.80 27.14
C GLU A 306 18.34 -7.11 25.86
N LYS A 307 19.65 -7.38 25.96
CA LYS A 307 20.47 -7.81 24.83
C LYS A 307 19.97 -9.13 24.24
N GLU A 308 19.63 -10.12 25.07
CA GLU A 308 19.11 -11.42 24.61
C GLU A 308 17.78 -11.25 23.86
N VAL A 309 16.84 -10.46 24.41
CA VAL A 309 15.56 -10.17 23.76
C VAL A 309 15.75 -9.46 22.41
N LEU A 310 16.63 -8.46 22.35
CA LEU A 310 16.94 -7.77 21.09
C LEU A 310 17.61 -8.71 20.09
N PHE A 311 18.49 -9.59 20.53
CA PHE A 311 19.15 -10.58 19.69
C PHE A 311 18.14 -11.57 19.08
N GLU A 312 17.21 -12.08 19.87
CA GLU A 312 16.11 -12.91 19.36
C GLU A 312 15.24 -12.16 18.35
N LYS A 313 14.95 -10.87 18.61
CA LYS A 313 14.15 -10.07 17.69
C LYS A 313 14.86 -9.84 16.35
N VAL A 314 16.17 -9.63 16.37
CA VAL A 314 16.99 -9.51 15.16
C VAL A 314 16.93 -10.82 14.36
N GLN A 315 17.11 -11.98 15.00
CA GLN A 315 17.01 -13.27 14.30
C GLN A 315 15.64 -13.50 13.67
N GLN A 316 14.56 -13.13 14.37
CA GLN A 316 13.20 -13.22 13.81
C GLN A 316 13.04 -12.34 12.56
N LEU A 317 13.50 -11.09 12.62
CA LEU A 317 13.43 -10.17 11.50
C LEU A 317 14.30 -10.62 10.31
N GLU A 318 15.46 -11.22 10.58
CA GLU A 318 16.30 -11.83 9.55
C GLU A 318 15.59 -13.00 8.85
N ALA A 319 14.93 -13.87 9.61
CA ALA A 319 14.14 -14.98 9.05
C ALA A 319 12.94 -14.49 8.23
N GLU A 320 12.21 -13.49 8.72
CA GLU A 320 11.11 -12.84 7.98
C GLU A 320 11.60 -12.20 6.67
N LEU A 321 12.77 -11.56 6.70
CA LEU A 321 13.38 -10.96 5.52
C LEU A 321 13.75 -12.02 4.48
N GLU A 322 14.35 -13.13 4.89
CA GLU A 322 14.67 -14.24 3.97
C GLU A 322 13.42 -14.87 3.36
N TYR A 323 12.36 -15.05 4.15
CA TYR A 323 11.05 -15.50 3.64
C TYR A 323 10.49 -14.55 2.58
N ASN A 324 10.49 -13.24 2.87
CA ASN A 324 10.00 -12.23 1.94
C ASN A 324 10.82 -12.17 0.64
N LYS A 325 12.16 -12.33 0.71
CA LYS A 325 13.02 -12.43 -0.47
C LYS A 325 12.65 -13.63 -1.33
N LEU A 326 12.42 -14.80 -0.72
CA LEU A 326 12.01 -16.01 -1.43
C LEU A 326 10.64 -15.82 -2.11
N GLU A 327 9.67 -15.23 -1.41
CA GLU A 327 8.35 -14.94 -1.96
C GLU A 327 8.44 -13.96 -3.15
N LEU A 328 9.24 -12.91 -3.03
CA LEU A 328 9.47 -11.95 -4.10
C LEU A 328 10.14 -12.60 -5.32
N ASN A 329 11.12 -13.48 -5.10
CA ASN A 329 11.75 -14.24 -6.17
C ASN A 329 10.75 -15.16 -6.90
N ASN A 330 9.87 -15.83 -6.15
CA ASN A 330 8.81 -16.67 -6.73
C ASN A 330 7.83 -15.84 -7.57
N LYS A 331 7.41 -14.67 -7.07
CA LYS A 331 6.54 -13.73 -7.81
C LYS A 331 7.24 -13.22 -9.07
N ASN A 332 8.51 -12.83 -9.00
CA ASN A 332 9.29 -12.42 -10.16
C ASN A 332 9.41 -13.53 -11.21
N THR A 333 9.68 -14.76 -10.78
CA THR A 333 9.74 -15.93 -11.68
C THR A 333 8.41 -16.15 -12.38
N LYS A 334 7.28 -16.00 -11.66
CA LYS A 334 5.94 -16.09 -12.25
C LYS A 334 5.68 -14.97 -13.25
N ILE A 335 6.05 -13.73 -12.92
CA ILE A 335 5.93 -12.58 -13.83
C ILE A 335 6.70 -12.86 -15.12
N LEU A 336 7.97 -13.28 -15.03
CA LEU A 336 8.79 -13.58 -16.21
C LEU A 336 8.15 -14.64 -17.12
N ARG A 337 7.57 -15.70 -16.55
CA ARG A 337 6.85 -16.73 -17.33
C ARG A 337 5.62 -16.13 -18.03
N LEU A 338 4.78 -15.40 -17.31
CA LEU A 338 3.59 -14.78 -17.88
C LEU A 338 3.93 -13.73 -18.95
N THR A 339 5.05 -13.01 -18.78
CA THR A 339 5.55 -12.08 -19.80
C THR A 339 5.97 -12.82 -21.07
N ALA A 340 6.67 -13.96 -20.94
CA ALA A 340 7.03 -14.79 -22.09
C ALA A 340 5.78 -15.35 -22.80
N ASP A 341 4.80 -15.87 -22.05
CA ASP A 341 3.53 -16.36 -22.61
C ASP A 341 2.77 -15.25 -23.37
N LEU A 342 2.76 -14.02 -22.83
CA LEU A 342 2.16 -12.85 -23.49
C LEU A 342 2.88 -12.47 -24.78
N GLU A 343 4.22 -12.53 -24.79
CA GLU A 343 5.03 -12.27 -25.97
C GLU A 343 4.78 -13.32 -27.07
N GLU A 344 4.67 -14.60 -26.70
CA GLU A 344 4.33 -15.69 -27.62
C GLU A 344 2.93 -15.52 -28.22
N LEU A 345 1.91 -15.30 -27.38
CA LEU A 345 0.53 -15.02 -27.83
C LEU A 345 0.46 -13.77 -28.72
N SER A 346 1.26 -12.74 -28.42
CA SER A 346 1.34 -11.54 -29.26
C SER A 346 1.95 -11.84 -30.63
N ALA A 347 2.98 -12.69 -30.68
CA ALA A 347 3.59 -13.13 -31.93
C ALA A 347 2.61 -13.96 -32.77
N ASP A 348 1.90 -14.89 -32.16
CA ASP A 348 0.87 -15.71 -32.83
C ASP A 348 -0.28 -14.85 -33.38
N LEU A 349 -0.76 -13.88 -32.59
CA LEU A 349 -1.78 -12.93 -33.05
C LEU A 349 -1.31 -12.11 -34.26
N LYS A 350 -0.05 -11.64 -34.25
CA LYS A 350 0.53 -10.91 -35.39
C LYS A 350 0.62 -11.80 -36.62
N LYS A 351 1.02 -13.06 -36.45
CA LYS A 351 1.11 -14.04 -37.54
C LYS A 351 -0.26 -14.33 -38.15
N ILE A 352 -1.25 -14.66 -37.33
CA ILE A 352 -2.63 -14.92 -37.78
C ILE A 352 -3.21 -13.68 -38.48
N ARG A 353 -2.92 -12.47 -37.97
CA ARG A 353 -3.35 -11.24 -38.61
C ARG A 353 -2.72 -11.06 -40.00
N ALA A 354 -1.42 -11.32 -40.14
CA ALA A 354 -0.73 -11.27 -41.41
C ALA A 354 -1.29 -12.30 -42.41
N GLU A 355 -1.47 -13.56 -41.98
CA GLU A 355 -2.07 -14.62 -42.80
C GLU A 355 -3.50 -14.25 -43.26
N ASN A 356 -4.29 -13.65 -42.37
CA ASN A 356 -5.65 -13.21 -42.69
C ASN A 356 -5.64 -12.01 -43.67
N GLU A 357 -4.71 -11.07 -43.50
CA GLU A 357 -4.53 -9.94 -44.43
C GLU A 357 -4.10 -10.44 -45.83
N GLU A 358 -3.20 -11.41 -45.91
CA GLU A 358 -2.82 -12.08 -47.16
C GLU A 358 -4.02 -12.80 -47.80
N HIS A 359 -4.79 -13.56 -47.02
CA HIS A 359 -6.01 -14.22 -47.51
C HIS A 359 -7.04 -13.23 -48.06
N VAL A 360 -7.28 -12.12 -47.35
CA VAL A 360 -8.18 -11.06 -47.80
C VAL A 360 -7.66 -10.42 -49.08
N ALA A 361 -6.36 -10.17 -49.18
CA ALA A 361 -5.74 -9.63 -50.39
C ALA A 361 -5.94 -10.59 -51.58
N PHE A 362 -5.64 -11.89 -51.40
CA PHE A 362 -5.85 -12.92 -52.41
C PHE A 362 -7.30 -12.97 -52.90
N LEU A 363 -8.27 -13.00 -51.99
CA LEU A 363 -9.70 -13.03 -52.34
C LEU A 363 -10.13 -11.77 -53.12
N ARG A 364 -9.60 -10.59 -52.75
CA ARG A 364 -9.84 -9.35 -53.50
C ARG A 364 -9.31 -9.43 -54.93
N THR A 365 -8.09 -9.95 -55.12
CA THR A 365 -7.51 -10.12 -56.46
C THR A 365 -8.34 -11.08 -57.32
N GLN A 366 -8.82 -12.18 -56.72
CA GLN A 366 -9.64 -13.17 -57.40
C GLN A 366 -11.00 -12.59 -57.85
N LEU A 367 -11.59 -11.72 -57.03
CA LEU A 367 -12.84 -11.01 -57.33
C LEU A 367 -12.71 -9.99 -58.47
N VAL A 368 -11.53 -9.39 -58.66
CA VAL A 368 -11.25 -8.43 -59.74
C VAL A 368 -10.91 -9.14 -61.06
N SER A 369 -10.46 -10.40 -61.00
CA SER A 369 -10.09 -11.21 -62.17
C SER A 369 -11.26 -11.96 -62.85
N ARG A 370 -12.48 -11.85 -62.30
CA ARG A 370 -13.73 -12.34 -62.88
C ARG A 370 -14.56 -11.16 -63.34
#